data_AF-A0A836BTS3-F1
#
_entry.id   AF-A0A836BTS3-F1
#
_cell.length_a   1.000
_cell.length_b   1.000
_cell.length_c   1.000
_cell.angle_alpha   90.00
_cell.angle_beta   90.00
_cell.angle_gamma   90.00
#
_symmetry.space_group_name_H-M   'P 1'
#
loop_
_entity.id
_entity.type
_entity.pdbx_description
1 polymer ?
#
loop_
_entity_poly.entity_id
_entity_poly.type
_entity_poly.pdbx_seq_one_letter_code
_entity_poly.pdbx_strand_id
1 'polypeptide(L)'
;MADASTSHDRAAGHEEEACALRTTSAADASSTAASRPACYIITHSVAKKHNIGTIVRSATAFGVKEVCLVGSRAFNTFGSHGSDAHVAFRHFDKLTECVQHLKQVEGCRVMGVEICEGALPVQEHPFTGPTAFLLGNEGQGLSDKQMALCDGFVYIPQIGPGTASLNVAVAASIVLHHFACWAGYQERQREGYKFKVAERPLRTTARGIVRESDDVVRQKRAQQRAAAAEAAGEEGEFGAGLFDDGEGGEEEEQGEEGGREEGDGEEGEQG
;
A
#
# COMPACT_ATOMS: atom_id res chain seq x y z
N MET A 1 -81.55 2.21 37.31
CA MET A 1 -81.11 1.31 38.39
C MET A 1 -80.21 0.26 37.77
N ALA A 2 -79.12 -0.05 38.47
CA ALA A 2 -78.02 -0.95 38.14
C ALA A 2 -76.88 -0.36 37.27
N ASP A 3 -75.70 -0.57 37.82
CA ASP A 3 -74.41 0.11 37.73
C ASP A 3 -73.46 -0.68 36.81
N ALA A 4 -72.50 -0.03 36.16
CA ALA A 4 -71.50 -0.69 35.33
C ALA A 4 -70.12 -0.08 35.59
N SER A 5 -69.36 -0.75 36.46
CA SER A 5 -68.00 -0.43 36.84
C SER A 5 -66.97 -1.23 36.01
N THR A 6 -66.12 -0.48 35.32
CA THR A 6 -64.65 -0.49 35.42
C THR A 6 -63.88 -1.83 35.30
N SER A 7 -63.34 -2.02 34.09
CA SER A 7 -61.91 -2.15 33.75
C SER A 7 -61.07 -3.40 34.07
N HIS A 8 -60.28 -3.74 33.03
CA HIS A 8 -58.88 -4.19 33.01
C HIS A 8 -58.57 -5.70 32.98
N ASP A 9 -58.05 -6.07 31.79
CA ASP A 9 -56.70 -6.62 31.60
C ASP A 9 -56.51 -8.13 31.77
N ARG A 10 -56.42 -8.83 30.62
CA ARG A 10 -55.66 -10.09 30.43
C ARG A 10 -55.29 -10.25 28.95
N ALA A 11 -54.13 -9.72 28.56
CA ALA A 11 -53.43 -10.14 27.34
C ALA A 11 -52.23 -11.01 27.72
N ALA A 12 -52.09 -12.09 26.98
CA ALA A 12 -51.21 -13.23 27.22
C ALA A 12 -49.72 -12.88 27.15
N GLY A 13 -48.96 -13.43 28.09
CA GLY A 13 -47.50 -13.54 28.00
C GLY A 13 -47.12 -14.68 27.06
N HIS A 14 -46.35 -14.36 26.03
CA HIS A 14 -45.63 -15.32 25.22
C HIS A 14 -44.12 -15.12 25.43
N GLU A 15 -43.50 -16.18 25.96
CA GLU A 15 -42.22 -16.75 25.50
C GLU A 15 -40.96 -15.88 25.61
N GLU A 16 -40.37 -15.85 26.81
CA GLU A 16 -38.92 -15.70 26.97
C GLU A 16 -38.26 -17.07 26.69
N GLU A 17 -37.66 -17.22 25.50
CA GLU A 17 -36.76 -18.34 25.21
C GLU A 17 -35.30 -17.90 25.33
N ALA A 18 -34.54 -18.71 26.06
CA ALA A 18 -33.26 -18.42 26.68
C ALA A 18 -32.09 -18.22 25.69
N CYS A 19 -31.37 -17.11 25.82
CA CYS A 19 -30.02 -16.96 25.26
C CYS A 19 -29.00 -17.47 26.29
N ALA A 20 -28.76 -18.78 26.30
CA ALA A 20 -27.71 -19.39 27.10
C ALA A 20 -26.31 -19.01 26.58
N LEU A 21 -25.54 -18.33 27.43
CA LEU A 21 -24.13 -18.05 27.24
C LEU A 21 -23.35 -19.34 26.98
N ARG A 22 -22.65 -19.42 25.84
CA ARG A 22 -21.58 -20.40 25.64
C ARG A 22 -20.28 -19.81 26.18
N THR A 23 -19.96 -20.13 27.43
CA THR A 23 -18.60 -20.03 27.94
C THR A 23 -17.80 -21.20 27.39
N THR A 24 -17.02 -20.99 26.33
CA THR A 24 -16.00 -21.98 25.94
C THR A 24 -14.81 -21.82 26.88
N SER A 25 -14.69 -22.78 27.78
CA SER A 25 -13.53 -23.02 28.64
C SER A 25 -12.24 -23.08 27.80
N ALA A 26 -11.22 -22.35 28.25
CA ALA A 26 -9.86 -22.50 27.76
C ALA A 26 -9.37 -23.91 28.11
N ALA A 27 -9.33 -24.79 27.11
CA ALA A 27 -8.60 -26.05 27.17
C ALA A 27 -7.44 -25.93 26.18
N ASP A 28 -6.24 -26.21 26.69
CA ASP A 28 -4.99 -26.30 25.97
C ASP A 28 -5.15 -27.01 24.63
N ALA A 29 -5.10 -26.24 23.56
CA ALA A 29 -4.90 -26.73 22.21
C ALA A 29 -3.51 -26.27 21.76
N SER A 30 -2.51 -27.04 22.16
CA SER A 30 -1.26 -27.18 21.40
C SER A 30 -1.59 -27.81 20.04
N SER A 31 -2.27 -27.06 19.18
CA SER A 31 -2.34 -27.35 17.75
C SER A 31 -1.23 -26.53 17.09
N THR A 32 -0.44 -27.17 16.22
CA THR A 32 0.47 -26.50 15.31
C THR A 32 -0.34 -25.46 14.53
N ALA A 33 -0.29 -24.21 15.01
CA ALA A 33 -1.11 -23.12 14.50
C ALA A 33 -0.78 -22.93 13.02
N ALA A 34 -1.72 -23.29 12.15
CA ALA A 34 -1.66 -22.88 10.75
C ALA A 34 -1.43 -21.36 10.75
N SER A 35 -0.36 -20.91 10.08
CA SER A 35 -0.02 -19.50 10.01
C SER A 35 -1.23 -18.75 9.47
N ARG A 36 -1.71 -17.75 10.22
CA ARG A 36 -2.84 -16.92 9.78
C ARG A 36 -2.46 -16.22 8.46
N PRO A 37 -3.40 -16.05 7.52
CA PRO A 37 -3.16 -15.34 6.28
C PRO A 37 -2.62 -13.93 6.54
N ALA A 38 -1.49 -13.58 5.93
CA ALA A 38 -0.92 -12.25 6.09
C ALA A 38 -1.70 -11.18 5.30
N CYS A 39 -1.74 -9.96 5.84
CA CYS A 39 -2.40 -8.81 5.21
C CYS A 39 -1.39 -7.72 4.85
N TYR A 40 -1.52 -7.15 3.65
CA TYR A 40 -0.68 -6.06 3.16
C TYR A 40 -1.54 -4.94 2.57
N ILE A 41 -0.98 -3.73 2.51
CA ILE A 41 -1.61 -2.59 1.84
C ILE A 41 -0.67 -2.07 0.77
N ILE A 42 -1.21 -1.76 -0.41
CA ILE A 42 -0.49 -1.08 -1.48
C ILE A 42 -1.08 0.32 -1.64
N THR A 43 -0.22 1.33 -1.55
CA THR A 43 -0.57 2.73 -1.80
C THR A 43 0.27 3.27 -2.96
N HIS A 44 -0.37 3.88 -3.95
CA HIS A 44 0.29 4.39 -5.15
C HIS A 44 0.17 5.92 -5.21
N SER A 45 1.28 6.60 -5.55
CA SER A 45 1.36 8.07 -5.73
C SER A 45 0.95 8.87 -4.49
N VAL A 46 1.73 8.68 -3.43
CA VAL A 46 1.45 9.12 -2.05
C VAL A 46 1.82 10.60 -1.76
N ALA A 47 2.45 11.30 -2.69
CA ALA A 47 3.18 12.55 -2.44
C ALA A 47 2.40 13.70 -1.76
N LYS A 48 1.05 13.69 -1.77
CA LYS A 48 0.22 14.76 -1.18
C LYS A 48 -0.96 14.29 -0.33
N LYS A 49 -1.06 13.00 0.01
CA LYS A 49 -2.29 12.46 0.62
C LYS A 49 -2.24 12.46 2.15
N HIS A 50 -3.15 13.22 2.74
CA HIS A 50 -3.44 13.31 4.18
C HIS A 50 -3.93 11.99 4.80
N ASN A 51 -4.24 10.97 3.98
CA ASN A 51 -4.84 9.72 4.43
C ASN A 51 -3.84 8.66 4.93
N ILE A 52 -2.55 8.78 4.63
CA ILE A 52 -1.59 7.71 4.95
C ILE A 52 -1.50 7.45 6.44
N GLY A 53 -1.48 8.50 7.28
CA GLY A 53 -1.45 8.29 8.72
C GLY A 53 -2.69 7.55 9.24
N THR A 54 -3.87 7.85 8.71
CA THR A 54 -5.12 7.15 9.06
C THR A 54 -5.09 5.70 8.58
N ILE A 55 -4.65 5.44 7.36
CA ILE A 55 -4.49 4.09 6.81
C ILE A 55 -3.51 3.29 7.67
N VAL A 56 -2.36 3.86 8.02
CA VAL A 56 -1.32 3.24 8.86
C VAL A 56 -1.85 2.93 10.26
N ARG A 57 -2.68 3.81 10.82
CA ARG A 57 -3.32 3.57 12.11
C ARG A 57 -4.25 2.36 12.05
N SER A 58 -5.10 2.28 11.04
CA SER A 58 -5.98 1.13 10.83
C SER A 58 -5.19 -0.13 10.50
N ALA A 59 -4.13 -0.02 9.70
CA ALA A 59 -3.23 -1.12 9.38
C ALA A 59 -2.61 -1.73 10.65
N THR A 60 -2.14 -0.88 11.56
CA THR A 60 -1.62 -1.30 12.85
C THR A 60 -2.70 -1.96 13.72
N ALA A 61 -3.90 -1.36 13.77
CA ALA A 61 -5.01 -1.87 14.56
C ALA A 61 -5.48 -3.27 14.11
N PHE A 62 -5.44 -3.53 12.80
CA PHE A 62 -5.92 -4.78 12.19
C PHE A 62 -4.80 -5.75 11.83
N GLY A 63 -3.58 -5.55 12.33
CA GLY A 63 -2.49 -6.54 12.19
C GLY A 63 -1.97 -6.69 10.75
N VAL A 64 -1.92 -5.60 10.00
CA VAL A 64 -1.25 -5.57 8.68
C VAL A 64 0.24 -5.80 8.86
N LYS A 65 0.81 -6.70 8.05
CA LYS A 65 2.23 -7.05 8.09
C LYS A 65 3.10 -5.93 7.55
N GLU A 66 2.77 -5.39 6.38
CA GLU A 66 3.58 -4.36 5.71
C GLU A 66 2.72 -3.43 4.83
N VAL A 67 3.07 -2.15 4.82
CA VAL A 67 2.50 -1.13 3.93
C VAL A 67 3.50 -0.84 2.81
N CYS A 68 3.11 -1.19 1.59
CA CYS A 68 3.86 -0.95 0.37
C CYS A 68 3.54 0.45 -0.18
N LEU A 69 4.56 1.30 -0.27
CA LEU A 69 4.51 2.64 -0.84
C LEU A 69 5.09 2.61 -2.25
N VAL A 70 4.30 2.97 -3.25
CA VAL A 70 4.72 2.97 -4.65
C VAL A 70 4.84 4.39 -5.18
N GLY A 71 5.95 4.69 -5.84
CA GLY A 71 6.26 5.99 -6.42
C GLY A 71 7.13 6.84 -5.49
N SER A 72 6.53 7.79 -4.76
CA SER A 72 7.28 8.69 -3.87
C SER A 72 7.88 7.95 -2.66
N ARG A 73 9.19 8.14 -2.43
CA ARG A 73 9.89 7.69 -1.20
C ARG A 73 9.57 8.56 0.01
N ALA A 74 9.20 9.82 -0.23
CA ALA A 74 8.79 10.74 0.82
C ALA A 74 7.29 10.62 1.07
N PHE A 75 6.93 10.43 2.34
CA PHE A 75 5.55 10.31 2.79
C PHE A 75 5.39 10.89 4.20
N ASN A 76 4.17 11.29 4.54
CA ASN A 76 3.83 11.78 5.88
C ASN A 76 2.83 10.83 6.54
N THR A 77 3.12 10.40 7.76
CA THR A 77 2.23 9.58 8.60
C THR A 77 1.45 10.43 9.60
N PHE A 78 1.30 11.73 9.35
CA PHE A 78 0.44 12.60 10.16
C PHE A 78 -0.96 12.01 10.28
N GLY A 79 -1.49 11.96 11.51
CA GLY A 79 -2.73 11.26 11.84
C GLY A 79 -2.55 9.81 12.33
N SER A 80 -1.36 9.22 12.19
CA SER A 80 -1.07 7.86 12.72
C SER A 80 -0.97 7.81 14.25
N HIS A 81 -0.75 8.96 14.92
CA HIS A 81 -0.57 9.04 16.38
C HIS A 81 0.53 8.10 16.91
N GLY A 82 1.61 7.91 16.13
CA GLY A 82 2.76 7.08 16.52
C GLY A 82 2.60 5.58 16.21
N SER A 83 1.44 5.16 15.68
CA SER A 83 1.21 3.78 15.25
C SER A 83 2.11 3.35 14.09
N ASP A 84 2.66 4.32 13.33
CA ASP A 84 3.64 4.09 12.27
C ASP A 84 4.90 3.34 12.75
N ALA A 85 5.19 3.31 14.06
CA ALA A 85 6.28 2.52 14.59
C ALA A 85 5.98 1.01 14.64
N HIS A 86 4.72 0.59 14.52
CA HIS A 86 4.27 -0.79 14.72
C HIS A 86 3.90 -1.52 13.42
N VAL A 87 4.16 -0.90 12.27
CA VAL A 87 3.95 -1.52 10.95
C VAL A 87 5.19 -1.32 10.09
N ALA A 88 5.53 -2.33 9.30
CA ALA A 88 6.63 -2.23 8.35
C ALA A 88 6.22 -1.38 7.13
N PHE A 89 7.19 -0.64 6.58
CA PHE A 89 7.03 0.07 5.32
C PHE A 89 8.05 -0.45 4.32
N ARG A 90 7.60 -0.69 3.10
CA ARG A 90 8.46 -1.01 1.96
C ARG A 90 8.16 -0.08 0.80
N HIS A 91 9.20 0.35 0.11
CA HIS A 91 9.06 1.24 -1.04
C HIS A 91 9.35 0.48 -2.34
N PHE A 92 8.60 0.83 -3.38
CA PHE A 92 8.80 0.39 -4.74
C PHE A 92 8.75 1.57 -5.69
N ASP A 93 9.62 1.58 -6.69
CA ASP A 93 9.63 2.61 -7.73
C ASP A 93 8.40 2.43 -8.66
N LYS A 94 8.05 1.18 -9.00
CA LYS A 94 6.90 0.86 -9.88
C LYS A 94 5.88 -0.07 -9.22
N LEU A 95 4.60 0.10 -9.60
CA LEU A 95 3.51 -0.74 -9.08
C LEU A 95 3.67 -2.20 -9.51
N THR A 96 4.15 -2.43 -10.73
CA THR A 96 4.40 -3.78 -11.26
C THR A 96 5.41 -4.55 -10.42
N GLU A 97 6.48 -3.89 -9.97
CA GLU A 97 7.52 -4.47 -9.11
C GLU A 97 6.93 -4.84 -7.73
N CYS A 98 6.11 -3.95 -7.16
CA CYS A 98 5.40 -4.20 -5.91
C CYS A 98 4.48 -5.42 -6.01
N VAL A 99 3.65 -5.47 -7.06
CA VAL A 99 2.70 -6.57 -7.29
C VAL A 99 3.43 -7.88 -7.52
N GLN A 100 4.49 -7.86 -8.31
CA GLN A 100 5.32 -9.03 -8.56
C GLN A 100 5.96 -9.56 -7.27
N HIS A 101 6.53 -8.67 -6.44
CA HIS A 101 7.10 -9.04 -5.15
C HIS A 101 6.06 -9.71 -4.24
N LEU A 102 4.88 -9.12 -4.10
CA LEU A 102 3.82 -9.65 -3.25
C LEU A 102 3.32 -11.02 -3.73
N LYS A 103 3.17 -11.21 -5.04
CA LYS A 103 2.72 -12.49 -5.60
C LYS A 103 3.80 -13.58 -5.50
N GLN A 104 5.03 -13.26 -5.88
CA GLN A 104 6.09 -14.26 -6.04
C GLN A 104 6.86 -14.56 -4.75
N VAL A 105 7.10 -13.56 -3.92
CA VAL A 105 7.91 -13.70 -2.69
C VAL A 105 7.00 -13.96 -1.49
N GLU A 106 5.93 -13.20 -1.37
CA GLU A 106 5.02 -13.29 -0.21
C GLU A 106 3.83 -14.23 -0.44
N GLY A 107 3.66 -14.76 -1.66
CA GLY A 107 2.56 -15.69 -1.99
C GLY A 107 1.17 -15.07 -1.83
N CYS A 108 1.04 -13.76 -2.04
CA CYS A 108 -0.19 -13.02 -1.81
C CYS A 108 -1.02 -12.84 -3.07
N ARG A 109 -2.35 -12.89 -2.93
CA ARG A 109 -3.26 -12.35 -3.94
C ARG A 109 -3.33 -10.83 -3.81
N VAL A 110 -3.40 -10.12 -4.91
CA VAL A 110 -3.57 -8.67 -4.95
C VAL A 110 -5.03 -8.35 -5.25
N MET A 111 -5.75 -7.81 -4.26
CA MET A 111 -7.16 -7.44 -4.41
C MET A 111 -7.28 -5.92 -4.50
N GLY A 112 -7.98 -5.42 -5.51
CA GLY A 112 -8.32 -4.00 -5.60
C GLY A 112 -9.49 -3.66 -4.68
N VAL A 113 -9.42 -2.52 -3.98
CA VAL A 113 -10.57 -1.96 -3.26
C VAL A 113 -11.21 -0.91 -4.16
N GLU A 114 -12.24 -1.31 -4.91
CA GLU A 114 -12.86 -0.50 -5.95
C GLU A 114 -14.31 -0.92 -6.23
N ILE A 115 -15.14 0.06 -6.60
CA ILE A 115 -16.52 -0.15 -7.04
C ILE A 115 -16.50 -0.36 -8.56
N CYS A 116 -16.41 -1.62 -8.99
CA CYS A 116 -16.40 -1.98 -10.41
C CYS A 116 -17.24 -3.23 -10.68
N GLU A 117 -17.50 -3.50 -11.96
CA GLU A 117 -18.14 -4.74 -12.37
C GLU A 117 -17.31 -5.95 -11.92
N GLY A 118 -17.99 -6.98 -11.42
CA GLY A 118 -17.34 -8.19 -10.88
C GLY A 118 -16.68 -8.02 -9.50
N ALA A 119 -16.72 -6.85 -8.88
CA ALA A 119 -16.28 -6.68 -7.50
C ALA A 119 -17.20 -7.42 -6.53
N LEU A 120 -16.61 -8.12 -5.55
CA LEU A 120 -17.35 -8.87 -4.55
C LEU A 120 -17.55 -8.04 -3.28
N PRO A 121 -18.72 -8.15 -2.63
CA PRO A 121 -19.00 -7.38 -1.42
C PRO A 121 -18.12 -7.89 -0.26
N VAL A 122 -17.45 -6.97 0.43
CA VAL A 122 -16.41 -7.31 1.41
C VAL A 122 -16.94 -8.11 2.61
N GLN A 123 -18.22 -7.94 2.96
CA GLN A 123 -18.84 -8.65 4.09
C GLN A 123 -19.09 -10.14 3.82
N GLU A 124 -19.01 -10.59 2.56
CA GLU A 124 -19.04 -12.01 2.20
C GLU A 124 -17.66 -12.68 2.39
N HIS A 125 -16.64 -11.90 2.77
CA HIS A 125 -15.28 -12.38 3.00
C HIS A 125 -14.71 -13.20 1.83
N PRO A 126 -14.59 -12.62 0.62
CA PRO A 126 -14.13 -13.31 -0.60
C PRO A 126 -12.61 -13.55 -0.62
N PHE A 127 -12.02 -13.83 0.54
CA PHE A 127 -10.59 -14.01 0.73
C PHE A 127 -10.27 -15.51 0.79
N THR A 128 -9.09 -15.88 0.28
CA THR A 128 -8.67 -17.30 0.16
C THR A 128 -7.28 -17.57 0.72
N GLY A 129 -6.57 -16.54 1.19
CA GLY A 129 -5.20 -16.66 1.69
C GLY A 129 -4.56 -15.29 1.95
N PRO A 130 -3.22 -15.23 2.03
CA PRO A 130 -2.49 -13.97 2.15
C PRO A 130 -2.92 -12.98 1.07
N THR A 131 -3.24 -11.75 1.48
CA THR A 131 -3.87 -10.78 0.59
C THR A 131 -3.26 -9.39 0.75
N ALA A 132 -2.97 -8.75 -0.38
CA ALA A 132 -2.56 -7.37 -0.46
C ALA A 132 -3.68 -6.52 -1.06
N PHE A 133 -4.06 -5.45 -0.37
CA PHE A 133 -5.12 -4.55 -0.82
C PHE A 133 -4.56 -3.33 -1.55
N LEU A 134 -4.86 -3.22 -2.85
CA LEU A 134 -4.54 -2.03 -3.63
C LEU A 134 -5.66 -1.00 -3.49
N LEU A 135 -5.33 0.13 -2.88
CA LEU A 135 -6.30 1.20 -2.63
C LEU A 135 -6.40 2.17 -3.81
N GLY A 136 -7.63 2.51 -4.19
CA GLY A 136 -7.94 3.53 -5.20
C GLY A 136 -7.43 4.92 -4.85
N ASN A 137 -7.22 5.75 -5.87
CA ASN A 137 -6.97 7.18 -5.67
C ASN A 137 -8.28 7.91 -5.34
N GLU A 138 -8.21 8.94 -4.48
CA GLU A 138 -9.39 9.77 -4.21
C GLU A 138 -9.89 10.43 -5.49
N GLY A 139 -11.22 10.40 -5.68
CA GLY A 139 -11.91 10.98 -6.84
C GLY A 139 -11.87 10.14 -8.11
N GLN A 140 -10.72 9.50 -8.42
CA GLN A 140 -10.53 8.74 -9.67
C GLN A 140 -10.59 7.23 -9.52
N GLY A 141 -10.52 6.69 -8.29
CA GLY A 141 -10.45 5.25 -8.07
C GLY A 141 -9.13 4.64 -8.59
N LEU A 142 -9.17 3.37 -8.97
CA LEU A 142 -8.10 2.67 -9.67
C LEU A 142 -8.18 2.92 -11.17
N SER A 143 -7.05 3.26 -11.79
CA SER A 143 -6.93 3.29 -13.25
C SER A 143 -6.98 1.89 -13.85
N ASP A 144 -7.34 1.76 -15.13
CA ASP A 144 -7.38 0.47 -15.84
C ASP A 144 -6.07 -0.32 -15.74
N LYS A 145 -4.94 0.40 -15.80
CA LYS A 145 -3.60 -0.20 -15.63
C LYS A 145 -3.38 -0.80 -14.24
N GLN A 146 -3.96 -0.19 -13.20
CA GLN A 146 -3.92 -0.71 -11.83
C GLN A 146 -4.88 -1.88 -11.66
N MET A 147 -6.09 -1.77 -12.24
CA MET A 147 -7.08 -2.84 -12.23
C MET A 147 -6.54 -4.12 -12.88
N ALA A 148 -5.87 -4.01 -14.03
CA ALA A 148 -5.27 -5.13 -14.74
C ALA A 148 -4.19 -5.91 -13.95
N LEU A 149 -3.65 -5.34 -12.87
CA LEU A 149 -2.66 -6.00 -12.02
C LEU A 149 -3.29 -6.79 -10.85
N CYS A 150 -4.57 -6.55 -10.56
CA CYS A 150 -5.30 -7.18 -9.47
C CYS A 150 -5.82 -8.57 -9.88
N ASP A 151 -5.88 -9.49 -8.92
CA ASP A 151 -6.44 -10.84 -9.06
C ASP A 151 -7.96 -10.89 -8.79
N GLY A 152 -8.55 -9.74 -8.46
CA GLY A 152 -9.94 -9.58 -8.10
C GLY A 152 -10.18 -8.25 -7.40
N PHE A 153 -11.46 -7.95 -7.15
CA PHE A 153 -11.89 -6.69 -6.55
C PHE A 153 -12.86 -6.94 -5.41
N VAL A 154 -12.77 -6.09 -4.40
CA VAL A 154 -13.76 -6.01 -3.31
C VAL A 154 -14.29 -4.60 -3.20
N TYR A 155 -15.58 -4.50 -2.86
CA TYR A 155 -16.23 -3.22 -2.59
C TYR A 155 -16.99 -3.27 -1.26
N ILE A 156 -17.32 -2.09 -0.74
CA ILE A 156 -18.14 -1.93 0.46
C ILE A 156 -19.55 -1.56 0.01
N PRO A 157 -20.56 -2.39 0.28
CA PRO A 157 -21.93 -2.03 -0.06
C PRO A 157 -22.39 -0.76 0.65
N GLN A 158 -22.97 0.15 -0.12
CA GLN A 158 -23.57 1.38 0.40
C GLN A 158 -25.10 1.27 0.31
N ILE A 159 -25.77 1.55 1.42
CA ILE A 159 -27.24 1.42 1.52
C ILE A 159 -27.94 2.78 1.31
N GLY A 160 -27.32 3.86 1.78
CA GLY A 160 -27.89 5.21 1.69
C GLY A 160 -27.64 5.86 0.32
N PRO A 161 -28.49 6.82 -0.11
CA PRO A 161 -28.37 7.48 -1.41
C PRO A 161 -27.43 8.69 -1.43
N GLY A 162 -26.82 9.07 -0.29
CA GLY A 162 -26.19 10.37 -0.10
C GLY A 162 -24.72 10.49 -0.51
N THR A 163 -24.08 9.42 -0.98
CA THR A 163 -22.67 9.46 -1.39
C THR A 163 -22.36 8.44 -2.48
N ALA A 164 -21.47 8.80 -3.40
CA ALA A 164 -20.99 7.92 -4.45
C ALA A 164 -19.90 6.96 -3.95
N SER A 165 -19.14 7.34 -2.93
CA SER A 165 -18.05 6.53 -2.39
C SER A 165 -17.65 6.95 -0.97
N LEU A 166 -16.84 6.11 -0.33
CA LEU A 166 -16.23 6.40 0.96
C LEU A 166 -14.84 7.02 0.78
N ASN A 167 -14.39 7.77 1.79
CA ASN A 167 -12.99 8.15 1.90
C ASN A 167 -12.10 6.89 1.88
N VAL A 168 -10.97 6.95 1.16
CA VAL A 168 -10.09 5.78 0.95
C VAL A 168 -9.53 5.20 2.26
N ALA A 169 -9.26 6.02 3.27
CA ALA A 169 -8.81 5.52 4.58
C ALA A 169 -9.93 4.82 5.35
N VAL A 170 -11.17 5.32 5.23
CA VAL A 170 -12.35 4.66 5.80
C VAL A 170 -12.60 3.32 5.10
N ALA A 171 -12.55 3.31 3.77
CA ALA A 171 -12.69 2.09 2.99
C ALA A 171 -11.63 1.05 3.36
N ALA A 172 -10.36 1.46 3.44
CA ALA A 172 -9.28 0.60 3.91
C ALA A 172 -9.58 0.04 5.31
N SER A 173 -10.04 0.87 6.24
CA SER A 173 -10.34 0.43 7.61
C SER A 173 -11.41 -0.66 7.65
N ILE A 174 -12.49 -0.50 6.87
CA ILE A 174 -13.59 -1.49 6.78
C ILE A 174 -13.08 -2.79 6.16
N VAL A 175 -12.35 -2.71 5.05
CA VAL A 175 -11.80 -3.90 4.36
C VAL A 175 -10.84 -4.67 5.26
N LEU A 176 -9.93 -3.97 5.95
CA LEU A 176 -8.98 -4.57 6.86
C LEU A 176 -9.67 -5.24 8.05
N HIS A 177 -10.71 -4.63 8.60
CA HIS A 177 -11.52 -5.24 9.66
C HIS A 177 -12.15 -6.55 9.18
N HIS A 178 -12.82 -6.54 8.03
CA HIS A 178 -13.42 -7.75 7.45
C HIS A 178 -12.37 -8.83 7.15
N PHE A 179 -11.19 -8.45 6.64
CA PHE A 179 -10.09 -9.40 6.43
C PHE A 179 -9.63 -10.00 7.76
N ALA A 180 -9.40 -9.19 8.79
CA ALA A 180 -8.94 -9.64 10.09
C ALA A 180 -9.94 -10.60 10.77
N CYS A 181 -11.24 -10.32 10.66
CA CYS A 181 -12.29 -11.22 11.15
C CYS A 181 -12.26 -12.57 10.44
N TRP A 182 -12.21 -12.58 9.10
CA TRP A 182 -12.14 -13.81 8.31
C TRP A 182 -10.85 -14.61 8.57
N ALA A 183 -9.70 -13.92 8.67
CA ALA A 183 -8.40 -14.52 8.93
C ALA A 183 -8.24 -15.02 10.39
N GLY A 184 -9.24 -14.80 11.25
CA GLY A 184 -9.22 -15.25 12.64
C GLY A 184 -8.16 -14.55 13.50
N TYR A 185 -7.84 -13.29 13.19
CA TYR A 185 -6.90 -12.48 13.96
C TYR A 185 -7.39 -12.33 15.39
N GLN A 186 -6.48 -12.46 16.35
CA GLN A 186 -6.84 -12.43 17.77
C GLN A 186 -6.91 -11.00 18.28
N GLU A 187 -7.94 -10.72 19.06
CA GLU A 187 -8.08 -9.44 19.76
C GLU A 187 -6.90 -9.24 20.73
N ARG A 188 -6.39 -8.01 20.80
CA ARG A 188 -5.37 -7.63 21.78
C ARG A 188 -5.99 -7.43 23.16
N GLN A 189 -5.21 -7.64 24.22
CA GLN A 189 -5.66 -7.41 25.60
C GLN A 189 -6.16 -5.96 25.78
N ARG A 190 -7.29 -5.81 26.48
CA ARG A 190 -7.86 -4.53 26.89
C ARG A 190 -7.50 -4.20 28.34
N GLU A 191 -7.27 -2.93 28.60
CA GLU A 191 -7.04 -2.36 29.93
C GLU A 191 -7.98 -1.15 30.09
N GLY A 192 -9.02 -1.31 30.92
CA GLY A 192 -10.11 -0.35 31.02
C GLY A 192 -10.79 -0.13 29.66
N TYR A 193 -10.76 1.11 29.17
CA TYR A 193 -11.41 1.54 27.92
C TYR A 193 -10.49 1.54 26.69
N LYS A 194 -9.27 0.98 26.78
CA LYS A 194 -8.26 1.02 25.71
C LYS A 194 -7.61 -0.35 25.48
N PHE A 195 -7.05 -0.55 24.30
CA PHE A 195 -6.19 -1.70 24.01
C PHE A 195 -4.78 -1.46 24.57
N LYS A 196 -4.16 -2.54 25.07
CA LYS A 196 -2.76 -2.53 25.51
C LYS A 196 -1.82 -2.39 24.32
N VAL A 197 -1.20 -1.22 24.20
CA VAL A 197 -0.24 -0.89 23.15
C VAL A 197 1.06 -1.67 23.41
N ALA A 198 1.62 -2.27 22.36
CA ALA A 198 2.91 -2.94 22.47
C ALA A 198 4.04 -1.93 22.74
N GLU A 199 5.15 -2.40 23.29
CA GLU A 199 6.34 -1.57 23.39
C GLU A 199 6.77 -1.09 22.00
N ARG A 200 7.18 0.17 21.94
CA ARG A 200 7.60 0.77 20.68
C ARG A 200 8.92 0.13 20.26
N PRO A 201 8.99 -0.48 19.06
CA PRO A 201 10.24 -1.06 18.61
C PRO A 201 11.31 0.02 18.43
N LEU A 202 12.56 -0.34 18.67
CA LEU A 202 13.71 0.53 18.45
C LEU A 202 13.76 0.92 16.97
N ARG A 203 13.72 2.22 16.71
CA ARG A 203 13.70 2.75 15.35
C ARG A 203 15.12 2.76 14.78
N THR A 204 15.32 2.10 13.66
CA THR A 204 16.58 2.14 12.90
C THR A 204 16.58 3.21 11.80
N THR A 205 15.45 3.88 11.55
CA THR A 205 15.27 4.83 10.44
C THR A 205 14.59 6.14 10.84
N ALA A 206 14.86 7.19 10.06
CA ALA A 206 14.24 8.51 10.20
C ALA A 206 12.75 8.48 9.81
N ARG A 207 11.93 9.35 10.42
CA ARG A 207 10.49 9.47 10.13
C ARG A 207 10.25 9.91 8.68
N GLY A 208 9.22 9.35 8.04
CA GLY A 208 8.69 9.82 6.76
C GLY A 208 9.55 9.50 5.53
N ILE A 209 10.58 8.66 5.68
CA ILE A 209 11.44 8.22 4.59
C ILE A 209 11.58 6.71 4.67
N VAL A 210 11.18 6.00 3.62
CA VAL A 210 11.49 4.56 3.49
C VAL A 210 12.88 4.44 2.88
N ARG A 211 13.80 3.75 3.58
CA ARG A 211 15.07 3.30 2.99
C ARG A 211 14.84 1.94 2.34
N GLU A 212 15.51 1.69 1.22
CA GLU A 212 15.52 0.36 0.61
C GLU A 212 16.08 -0.65 1.62
N SER A 213 15.44 -1.82 1.74
CA SER A 213 15.98 -2.89 2.59
C SER A 213 17.35 -3.34 2.08
N ASP A 214 18.26 -3.74 2.96
CA ASP A 214 19.63 -4.14 2.61
C ASP A 214 19.67 -5.19 1.49
N ASP A 215 18.71 -6.12 1.45
CA ASP A 215 18.62 -7.14 0.41
C ASP A 215 18.30 -6.57 -0.98
N VAL A 216 17.44 -5.55 -1.05
CA VAL A 216 17.11 -4.84 -2.29
C VAL A 216 18.31 -4.02 -2.78
N VAL A 217 19.03 -3.36 -1.86
CA VAL A 217 20.28 -2.66 -2.20
C VAL A 217 21.33 -3.64 -2.73
N ARG A 218 21.46 -4.82 -2.11
CA ARG A 218 22.37 -5.88 -2.56
C ARG A 218 21.98 -6.41 -3.94
N GLN A 219 20.70 -6.66 -4.19
CA GLN A 219 20.20 -7.12 -5.49
C GLN A 219 20.38 -6.08 -6.59
N LYS A 220 20.06 -4.79 -6.36
CA LYS A 220 20.34 -3.70 -7.31
C LYS A 220 21.83 -3.61 -7.64
N ARG A 221 22.71 -3.67 -6.63
CA ARG A 221 24.17 -3.69 -6.85
C ARG A 221 24.64 -4.94 -7.59
N ALA A 222 23.98 -6.07 -7.41
CA ALA A 222 24.30 -7.30 -8.15
C ALA A 222 23.86 -7.19 -9.62
N GLN A 223 22.64 -6.69 -9.87
CA GLN A 223 22.11 -6.46 -11.22
C GLN A 223 22.91 -5.40 -11.99
N GLN A 224 23.30 -4.30 -11.34
CA GLN A 224 24.15 -3.28 -11.96
C GLN A 224 25.54 -3.82 -12.30
N ARG A 225 26.11 -4.67 -11.45
CA ARG A 225 27.39 -5.34 -11.75
C ARG A 225 27.27 -6.35 -12.88
N ALA A 226 26.15 -7.09 -12.97
CA ALA A 226 25.88 -8.00 -14.08
C ALA A 226 25.70 -7.24 -15.40
N ALA A 227 24.88 -6.18 -15.42
CA ALA A 227 24.65 -5.35 -16.61
C ALA A 227 25.93 -4.63 -17.09
N ALA A 228 26.77 -4.15 -16.17
CA ALA A 228 28.06 -3.57 -16.52
C ALA A 228 29.05 -4.61 -17.08
N ALA A 229 28.99 -5.86 -16.60
CA ALA A 229 29.81 -6.94 -17.13
C ALA A 229 29.36 -7.39 -18.53
N GLU A 230 28.06 -7.39 -18.81
CA GLU A 230 27.52 -7.66 -20.16
C GLU A 230 27.90 -6.56 -21.15
N ALA A 231 27.76 -5.29 -20.77
CA ALA A 231 28.14 -4.15 -21.61
C ALA A 231 29.66 -4.13 -21.94
N ALA A 232 30.51 -4.54 -20.99
CA ALA A 232 31.95 -4.68 -21.23
C ALA A 232 32.33 -5.88 -22.11
N GLY A 233 31.43 -6.86 -22.27
CA GLY A 233 31.62 -8.00 -23.16
C GLY A 233 31.30 -7.71 -24.62
N GLU A 234 30.37 -6.78 -24.90
CA GLU A 234 29.98 -6.40 -26.26
C GLU A 234 31.00 -5.48 -26.96
N GLU A 235 31.81 -4.72 -26.21
CA GLU A 235 32.90 -3.90 -26.79
C GLU A 235 34.16 -4.72 -27.16
N GLY A 236 34.20 -6.02 -26.81
CA GLY A 236 35.35 -6.89 -27.04
C GLY A 236 35.42 -7.59 -28.41
N GLU A 237 34.38 -7.50 -29.25
CA GLU A 237 34.27 -8.33 -30.47
C GLU A 237 34.46 -7.56 -31.81
N PHE A 238 34.95 -6.31 -31.79
CA PHE A 238 35.21 -5.51 -33.00
C PHE A 238 36.63 -4.92 -33.08
N GLY A 239 37.63 -5.60 -32.51
CA GLY A 239 39.00 -5.08 -32.42
C GLY A 239 40.09 -6.06 -32.86
N ALA A 240 39.97 -6.69 -34.03
CA ALA A 240 41.10 -7.44 -34.63
C ALA A 240 41.04 -7.46 -36.16
N GLY A 241 41.67 -6.46 -36.79
CA GLY A 241 42.00 -6.45 -38.22
C GLY A 241 42.64 -5.10 -38.57
N LEU A 242 43.97 -5.00 -38.52
CA LEU A 242 44.93 -5.08 -39.65
C LEU A 242 45.00 -3.79 -40.49
N PHE A 243 46.18 -3.54 -41.08
CA PHE A 243 46.65 -2.42 -41.93
C PHE A 243 47.30 -1.27 -41.13
N ASP A 244 48.62 -1.16 -40.97
CA ASP A 244 49.79 -1.20 -41.89
C ASP A 244 49.97 0.06 -42.77
N ASP A 245 51.22 0.52 -42.84
CA ASP A 245 51.73 1.88 -43.04
C ASP A 245 51.47 2.56 -44.40
N GLY A 246 51.51 3.90 -44.45
CA GLY A 246 51.58 4.65 -45.71
C GLY A 246 51.62 6.19 -45.60
N GLU A 247 52.69 6.78 -46.11
CA GLU A 247 53.11 8.20 -46.10
C GLU A 247 52.19 9.20 -46.86
N GLY A 248 52.34 10.49 -46.50
CA GLY A 248 52.47 11.59 -47.48
C GLY A 248 51.28 12.55 -47.66
N GLY A 249 51.55 13.86 -47.61
CA GLY A 249 50.70 14.89 -48.22
C GLY A 249 50.63 16.22 -47.45
N GLU A 250 51.38 17.21 -47.94
CA GLU A 250 51.40 18.62 -47.54
C GLU A 250 50.17 19.40 -48.07
N GLU A 251 50.08 20.68 -47.65
CA GLU A 251 49.31 21.81 -48.23
C GLU A 251 47.79 21.84 -47.90
N GLU A 252 47.12 22.96 -47.63
CA GLU A 252 47.42 24.38 -47.82
C GLU A 252 46.44 25.25 -46.99
N GLU A 253 46.78 26.52 -46.95
CA GLU A 253 46.26 27.70 -46.24
C GLU A 253 44.92 28.26 -46.77
N GLN A 254 44.11 28.86 -45.88
CA GLN A 254 43.16 30.00 -46.06
C GLN A 254 42.21 29.99 -44.83
N GLY A 255 42.06 31.02 -43.98
CA GLY A 255 42.14 32.45 -44.21
C GLY A 255 40.72 33.01 -44.37
N GLU A 256 40.11 33.53 -43.30
CA GLU A 256 39.34 34.80 -43.35
C GLU A 256 38.83 35.25 -41.97
N GLU A 257 39.13 36.51 -41.69
CA GLU A 257 38.69 37.34 -40.58
C GLU A 257 37.21 37.71 -40.70
N GLY A 258 36.56 37.99 -39.56
CA GLY A 258 35.22 38.55 -39.54
C GLY A 258 34.86 39.12 -38.18
N GLY A 259 35.49 40.23 -37.80
CA GLY A 259 35.09 41.02 -36.64
C GLY A 259 33.77 41.76 -36.89
N ARG A 260 33.03 42.01 -35.81
CA ARG A 260 32.26 43.26 -35.60
C ARG A 260 31.85 43.39 -34.14
N GLU A 261 32.31 44.48 -33.55
CA GLU A 261 31.95 45.05 -32.27
C GLU A 261 30.58 45.75 -32.31
N GLU A 262 30.15 46.16 -31.10
CA GLU A 262 29.17 47.19 -30.74
C GLU A 262 27.68 46.81 -30.86
N GLY A 263 26.83 47.06 -29.85
CA GLY A 263 27.06 47.88 -28.67
C GLY A 263 25.88 47.91 -27.69
N ASP A 264 26.10 48.82 -26.74
CA ASP A 264 25.38 49.24 -25.54
C ASP A 264 23.85 49.17 -25.49
N GLY A 265 23.35 49.02 -24.26
CA GLY A 265 21.94 49.16 -23.90
C GLY A 265 21.75 49.07 -22.38
N GLU A 266 21.90 50.20 -21.74
CA GLU A 266 21.80 50.50 -20.31
C GLU A 266 20.33 50.51 -19.80
N GLU A 267 20.19 50.49 -18.48
CA GLU A 267 19.04 50.91 -17.64
C GLU A 267 17.84 49.96 -17.39
N GLY A 268 17.46 49.89 -16.11
CA GLY A 268 16.22 49.23 -15.68
C GLY A 268 16.09 48.97 -14.18
N GLU A 269 16.21 50.02 -13.36
CA GLU A 269 15.84 50.09 -11.95
C GLU A 269 14.35 49.75 -11.70
N GLN A 270 14.06 49.01 -10.61
CA GLN A 270 12.82 48.92 -9.81
C GLN A 270 12.93 47.61 -9.00
N GLY A 271 12.67 47.50 -7.71
CA GLY A 271 11.92 48.31 -6.75
C GLY A 271 11.42 47.31 -5.70
#